data_AF-A0A8K0ES41-F1
#
_entry.id   AF-A0A8K0ES41-F1
#
_cell.length_a   1.000
_cell.length_b   1.000
_cell.length_c   1.000
_cell.angle_alpha   90.00
_cell.angle_beta   90.00
_cell.angle_gamma   90.00
#
_symmetry.space_group_name_H-M   'P 1'
#
loop_
_entity.id
_entity.type
_entity.pdbx_description
1 polymer ?
#
loop_
_entity_poly.entity_id
_entity_poly.type
_entity_poly.pdbx_seq_one_letter_code
_entity_poly.pdbx_strand_id
1 'polypeptide(L)'
;MASPQSCSYIGDPTVGGQLKQLFTVNEVIPEDWLLGVILPFWKKGPKDVCSNYRGITLLSVPGKVFANVILARLRPLLIRKQRKEQSGFTPGRSTVDRILTLRLLAEKRREFRKPFYAAYVDLKQAFDSVDRPAL
;
A
#
# COMPACT_ATOMS: atom_id res chain seq x y z
N MET A 1 -16.82 -26.94 22.98
CA MET A 1 -16.40 -26.67 21.59
C MET A 1 -17.34 -25.62 21.01
N ALA A 2 -16.90 -24.37 20.96
CA ALA A 2 -17.69 -23.28 20.36
C ALA A 2 -17.31 -23.17 18.88
N SER A 3 -18.31 -23.23 17.99
CA SER A 3 -18.11 -22.99 16.56
C SER A 3 -17.82 -21.51 16.30
N PRO A 4 -17.04 -21.16 15.26
CA PRO A 4 -16.86 -19.77 14.89
C PRO A 4 -18.13 -19.28 14.19
N GLN A 5 -18.82 -18.31 14.79
CA GLN A 5 -19.85 -17.54 14.09
C GLN A 5 -19.16 -16.77 12.96
N SER A 6 -19.46 -17.16 11.72
CA SER A 6 -19.09 -16.39 10.53
C SER A 6 -19.82 -15.05 10.59
N CYS A 7 -19.12 -13.98 10.93
CA CYS A 7 -19.62 -12.62 10.76
C CYS A 7 -19.69 -12.32 9.26
N SER A 8 -20.81 -12.65 8.63
CA SER A 8 -21.15 -12.15 7.29
C SER A 8 -21.64 -10.72 7.44
N TYR A 9 -20.72 -9.77 7.36
CA TYR A 9 -21.11 -8.39 7.07
C TYR A 9 -21.69 -8.37 5.65
N ILE A 10 -23.01 -8.53 5.56
CA ILE A 10 -23.76 -8.21 4.36
C ILE A 10 -23.82 -6.68 4.36
N GLY A 11 -22.92 -6.06 3.60
CA GLY A 11 -22.91 -4.61 3.43
C GLY A 11 -24.29 -4.11 3.05
N ASP A 12 -24.57 -2.86 3.42
CA ASP A 12 -25.86 -2.22 3.21
C ASP A 12 -26.39 -2.48 1.77
N PRO A 13 -27.60 -3.05 1.60
CA PRO A 13 -28.11 -3.46 0.30
C PRO A 13 -28.34 -2.27 -0.65
N THR A 14 -28.52 -1.05 -0.12
CA THR A 14 -28.58 0.17 -0.91
C THR A 14 -27.21 0.48 -1.52
N VAL A 15 -26.14 0.35 -0.73
CA VAL A 15 -24.76 0.50 -1.22
C VAL A 15 -24.42 -0.60 -2.24
N GLY A 16 -24.84 -1.84 -2.00
CA GLY A 16 -24.66 -2.96 -2.94
C GLY A 16 -25.36 -2.72 -4.29
N GLY A 17 -26.60 -2.23 -4.26
CA GLY A 17 -27.37 -1.88 -5.46
C GLY A 17 -26.75 -0.75 -6.27
N GLN A 18 -26.32 0.31 -5.59
CA GLN A 18 -25.64 1.46 -6.22
C GLN A 18 -24.30 1.07 -6.84
N LEU A 19 -23.48 0.27 -6.14
CA LEU A 19 -22.21 -0.23 -6.67
C LEU A 19 -22.44 -1.11 -7.91
N LYS A 20 -23.44 -1.99 -7.88
CA LYS A 20 -23.78 -2.83 -9.04
C LYS A 20 -24.17 -1.96 -10.23
N GLN A 21 -25.10 -1.01 -10.05
CA GLN A 21 -25.53 -0.12 -11.12
C GLN A 21 -24.36 0.70 -11.69
N LEU A 22 -23.48 1.19 -10.83
CA LEU A 22 -22.33 1.98 -11.22
C LEU A 22 -21.29 1.18 -12.02
N PHE A 23 -21.05 -0.08 -11.65
CA PHE A 23 -20.08 -0.94 -12.36
C PHE A 23 -20.64 -1.66 -13.60
N THR A 24 -21.95 -1.59 -13.85
CA THR A 24 -22.55 -2.34 -14.98
C THR A 24 -23.42 -1.53 -15.93
N VAL A 25 -23.91 -0.34 -15.57
CA VAL A 25 -25.05 0.26 -16.31
C VAL A 25 -24.72 1.58 -17.00
N ASN A 26 -23.90 2.47 -16.42
CA ASN A 26 -23.81 3.85 -16.93
C ASN A 26 -22.41 4.33 -17.38
N GLU A 27 -21.33 3.60 -17.11
CA GLU A 27 -19.92 4.03 -17.36
C GLU A 27 -19.53 5.40 -16.76
N VAL A 28 -20.42 6.08 -16.03
CA VAL A 28 -20.16 7.36 -15.38
C VAL A 28 -19.51 7.12 -14.02
N ILE A 29 -18.33 7.69 -13.83
CA ILE A 29 -17.66 7.74 -12.53
C ILE A 29 -18.27 8.91 -11.72
N PRO A 30 -18.77 8.69 -10.50
CA PRO A 30 -19.29 9.78 -9.69
C PRO A 30 -18.18 10.78 -9.34
N GLU A 31 -18.46 12.07 -9.42
CA GLU A 31 -17.47 13.13 -9.14
C GLU A 31 -16.88 13.01 -7.73
N ASP A 32 -17.68 12.61 -6.74
CA ASP A 32 -17.25 12.38 -5.36
C ASP A 32 -16.15 11.33 -5.21
N TRP A 33 -15.96 10.43 -6.19
CA TRP A 33 -14.88 9.44 -6.18
C TRP A 33 -13.55 10.03 -6.62
N LEU A 34 -13.58 11.15 -7.35
CA LEU A 34 -12.40 11.90 -7.77
C LEU A 34 -11.91 12.84 -6.67
N LEU A 35 -12.72 13.07 -5.64
CA LEU A 35 -12.40 13.90 -4.49
C LEU A 35 -11.86 13.07 -3.32
N GLY A 36 -11.00 13.70 -2.52
CA GLY A 36 -10.47 13.11 -1.29
C GLY A 36 -10.18 14.17 -0.24
N VAL A 37 -10.42 13.84 1.02
CA VAL A 37 -10.12 14.73 2.16
C VAL A 37 -8.71 14.47 2.64
N ILE A 38 -7.85 15.47 2.63
CA ILE A 38 -6.47 15.34 3.11
C ILE A 38 -6.40 15.67 4.60
N LEU A 39 -6.03 14.68 5.41
CA LEU A 39 -5.76 14.86 6.83
C LEU A 39 -4.24 14.97 7.07
N PRO A 40 -3.75 16.10 7.61
CA PRO A 40 -2.34 16.24 7.96
C PRO A 40 -2.03 15.46 9.23
N PHE A 41 -1.21 14.42 9.12
CA PHE A 41 -0.73 13.62 10.25
C PHE A 41 0.69 14.01 10.62
N TRP A 42 0.90 14.51 11.85
CA TRP A 42 2.23 14.87 12.32
C TRP A 42 3.16 13.65 12.42
N LYS A 43 4.31 13.69 11.74
CA LYS A 43 5.26 12.56 11.67
C LYS A 43 6.41 12.68 12.69
N LYS A 44 7.14 13.80 12.68
CA LYS A 44 8.30 14.05 13.56
C LYS A 44 8.75 15.51 13.52
N GLY A 45 9.47 16.00 14.53
CA GLY A 45 10.06 17.34 14.55
C GLY A 45 9.06 18.45 14.96
N PRO A 46 9.44 19.74 14.81
CA PRO A 46 8.60 20.88 15.17
C PRO A 46 7.25 20.90 14.43
N LYS A 47 6.17 21.31 15.12
CA LYS A 47 4.79 21.30 14.61
C LYS A 47 4.43 22.50 13.73
N ASP A 48 5.22 23.55 13.77
CA ASP A 48 5.12 24.75 12.94
C ASP A 48 5.67 24.54 11.52
N VAL A 49 6.40 23.45 11.28
CA VAL A 49 6.96 23.13 9.96
C VAL A 49 6.04 22.17 9.20
N CYS A 50 5.44 22.65 8.10
CA CYS A 50 4.48 21.87 7.29
C CYS A 50 5.05 20.54 6.75
N SER A 51 6.33 20.50 6.35
CA SER A 51 6.96 19.29 5.82
C SER A 51 7.09 18.13 6.82
N ASN A 52 6.86 18.40 8.11
CA ASN A 52 6.85 17.39 9.17
C ASN A 52 5.52 16.63 9.26
N TYR A 53 4.52 17.03 8.47
CA TYR A 53 3.24 16.35 8.35
C TYR A 53 3.24 15.43 7.13
N ARG A 54 2.51 14.32 7.26
CA ARG A 54 2.17 13.42 6.17
C ARG A 54 0.70 13.63 5.83
N GLY A 55 0.41 14.02 4.59
CA GLY A 55 -0.97 14.04 4.10
C GLY A 55 -1.51 12.61 3.98
N ILE A 56 -2.62 12.32 4.65
CA ILE A 56 -3.38 11.08 4.48
C ILE A 56 -4.66 11.44 3.72
N THR A 57 -4.74 11.01 2.47
CA THR A 57 -5.94 11.21 1.65
C THR A 57 -7.01 10.17 1.98
N LEU A 58 -8.15 10.62 2.49
CA LEU A 58 -9.33 9.79 2.70
C LEU A 58 -10.22 9.84 1.47
N LEU A 59 -10.32 8.69 0.79
CA LEU A 59 -11.30 8.48 -0.28
C LEU A 59 -12.69 8.19 0.28
N SER A 60 -13.72 8.43 -0.54
CA SER A 60 -15.08 7.97 -0.27
C SER A 60 -15.12 6.45 -0.06
N VAL A 61 -16.04 5.95 0.77
CA VAL A 61 -16.22 4.51 1.01
C VAL A 61 -16.34 3.72 -0.31
N PRO A 62 -17.21 4.11 -1.26
CA PRO A 62 -17.33 3.36 -2.51
C PRO A 62 -16.07 3.48 -3.40
N GLY A 63 -15.36 4.62 -3.37
CA GLY A 63 -14.05 4.75 -4.03
C GLY A 63 -12.98 3.82 -3.45
N LYS A 64 -12.95 3.61 -2.13
CA LYS A 64 -12.05 2.62 -1.48
C LYS A 64 -12.38 1.19 -1.90
N VAL A 65 -13.67 0.84 -1.95
CA VAL A 65 -14.11 -0.48 -2.43
C VAL A 65 -13.65 -0.70 -3.86
N PHE A 66 -13.84 0.29 -4.73
CA PHE A 66 -13.38 0.20 -6.11
C PHE A 66 -11.87 0.04 -6.24
N ALA A 67 -11.09 0.86 -5.54
CA ALA A 67 -9.63 0.77 -5.52
C ALA A 67 -9.16 -0.62 -5.07
N ASN A 68 -9.83 -1.22 -4.08
CA ASN A 68 -9.54 -2.58 -3.62
C ASN A 68 -9.87 -3.64 -4.68
N VAL A 69 -10.98 -3.49 -5.43
CA VAL A 69 -11.30 -4.39 -6.55
C VAL A 69 -10.23 -4.32 -7.64
N ILE A 70 -9.81 -3.12 -8.02
CA ILE A 70 -8.72 -2.92 -8.98
C ILE A 70 -7.43 -3.57 -8.47
N LEU A 71 -7.05 -3.28 -7.22
CA LEU A 71 -5.87 -3.85 -6.60
C LEU A 71 -5.91 -5.38 -6.59
N ALA A 72 -7.04 -5.98 -6.23
CA ALA A 72 -7.20 -7.44 -6.23
C ALA A 72 -6.97 -8.05 -7.61
N ARG A 73 -7.42 -7.39 -8.68
CA ARG A 73 -7.22 -7.84 -10.07
C ARG A 73 -5.79 -7.64 -10.56
N LEU A 74 -5.14 -6.53 -10.19
CA LEU A 74 -3.77 -6.21 -10.61
C LEU A 74 -2.71 -6.97 -9.81
N ARG A 75 -2.98 -7.30 -8.56
CA ARG A 75 -2.01 -7.88 -7.63
C ARG A 75 -1.31 -9.14 -8.16
N PRO A 76 -1.99 -10.13 -8.78
CA PRO A 76 -1.32 -11.29 -9.34
C PRO A 76 -0.33 -10.94 -10.45
N LEU A 77 -0.66 -9.95 -11.28
CA LEU A 77 0.21 -9.49 -12.38
C LEU A 77 1.45 -8.75 -11.84
N LEU A 78 1.24 -7.90 -10.84
CA LEU A 78 2.32 -7.17 -10.17
C LEU A 78 3.28 -8.13 -9.48
N ILE A 79 2.77 -9.11 -8.72
CA ILE A 79 3.59 -10.11 -8.03
C ILE A 79 4.41 -10.95 -9.03
N ARG A 80 3.84 -11.31 -10.18
CA ARG A 80 4.56 -12.06 -11.22
C ARG A 80 5.73 -11.27 -11.82
N LYS A 81 5.57 -9.96 -12.00
CA LYS A 81 6.64 -9.08 -12.52
C LYS A 81 7.61 -8.57 -11.45
N GLN A 82 7.31 -8.82 -10.18
CA GLN A 82 8.07 -8.27 -9.07
C GLN A 82 9.42 -8.99 -8.88
N ARG A 83 10.47 -8.21 -8.59
CA ARG A 83 11.80 -8.75 -8.26
C ARG A 83 11.79 -9.56 -6.96
N LYS A 84 12.64 -10.59 -6.87
CA LYS A 84 12.74 -11.48 -5.68
C LYS A 84 13.28 -10.75 -4.45
N GLU A 85 13.96 -9.63 -4.67
CA GLU A 85 14.58 -8.79 -3.65
C GLU A 85 13.57 -7.83 -2.98
N GLN A 86 12.41 -7.57 -3.62
CA GLN A 86 11.38 -6.69 -3.08
C GLN A 86 10.53 -7.42 -2.02
N SER A 87 10.51 -6.92 -0.78
CA SER A 87 9.66 -7.46 0.30
C SER A 87 8.50 -6.56 0.68
N GLY A 88 8.61 -5.25 0.48
CA GLY A 88 7.54 -4.31 0.81
C GLY A 88 6.25 -4.65 0.06
N PHE A 89 5.11 -4.58 0.77
CA PHE A 89 3.77 -4.83 0.22
C PHE A 89 3.54 -6.20 -0.44
N THR A 90 4.42 -7.17 -0.16
CA THR A 90 4.41 -8.51 -0.78
C THR A 90 3.85 -9.53 0.19
N PRO A 91 2.78 -10.28 -0.16
CA PRO A 91 2.27 -11.35 0.69
C PRO A 91 3.34 -12.40 1.02
N GLY A 92 3.37 -12.86 2.25
CA GLY A 92 4.29 -13.92 2.69
C GLY A 92 5.76 -13.51 2.78
N ARG A 93 6.08 -12.21 2.75
CA ARG A 93 7.44 -11.70 2.99
C ARG A 93 7.44 -10.76 4.19
N SER A 94 8.42 -10.95 5.08
CA SER A 94 8.60 -10.14 6.27
C SER A 94 9.85 -9.25 6.16
N THR A 95 9.84 -8.16 6.91
CA THR A 95 11.03 -7.34 7.16
C THR A 95 12.12 -8.17 7.85
N VAL A 96 11.72 -9.14 8.69
CA VAL A 96 12.65 -10.04 9.39
C VAL A 96 13.51 -10.83 8.41
N ASP A 97 12.92 -11.33 7.32
CA ASP A 97 13.64 -12.10 6.29
C ASP A 97 14.76 -11.27 5.65
N ARG A 98 14.52 -9.97 5.42
CA ARG A 98 15.50 -9.06 4.82
C ARG A 98 16.60 -8.68 5.80
N ILE A 99 16.26 -8.45 7.07
CA ILE A 99 17.26 -8.21 8.14
C ILE A 99 18.16 -9.44 8.29
N LEU A 100 17.58 -10.64 8.31
CA LEU A 100 18.33 -11.89 8.37
C LEU A 100 19.25 -12.05 7.17
N THR A 101 18.75 -11.82 5.96
CA THR A 101 19.55 -11.89 4.72
C THR A 101 20.75 -10.94 4.78
N LEU A 102 20.54 -9.69 5.22
CA LEU A 102 21.61 -8.70 5.35
C LEU A 102 22.65 -9.14 6.40
N ARG A 103 22.20 -9.67 7.53
CA ARG A 103 23.07 -10.17 8.59
C ARG A 103 23.91 -11.36 8.14
N LEU A 104 23.30 -12.33 7.45
CA LEU A 104 24.00 -13.49 6.89
C LEU A 104 25.06 -13.07 5.87
N LEU A 105 24.76 -12.09 5.01
CA LEU A 105 25.74 -11.54 4.07
C LEU A 105 26.92 -10.88 4.78
N ALA A 106 26.65 -10.09 5.82
CA ALA A 106 27.69 -9.44 6.61
C ALA A 106 28.60 -10.47 7.32
N GLU A 107 28.00 -11.46 8.01
CA GLU A 107 28.77 -12.52 8.69
C GLU A 107 29.58 -13.35 7.69
N LYS A 108 29.02 -13.69 6.52
CA LYS A 108 29.75 -14.43 5.50
C LYS A 108 30.96 -13.65 4.98
N ARG A 109 30.84 -12.34 4.79
CA ARG A 109 31.98 -11.51 4.37
C ARG A 109 33.05 -11.42 5.47
N ARG A 110 32.61 -11.32 6.72
CA ARG A 110 33.48 -11.33 7.90
C ARG A 110 34.29 -12.63 8.02
N GLU A 111 33.66 -13.79 7.79
CA GLU A 111 34.30 -15.11 7.81
C GLU A 111 35.51 -15.17 6.86
N PHE A 112 35.37 -14.66 5.65
CA PHE A 112 36.45 -14.62 4.64
C PHE A 112 37.34 -13.37 4.72
N ARG A 113 37.22 -12.56 5.79
CA ARG A 113 37.96 -11.29 5.97
C ARG A 113 37.84 -10.35 4.76
N LYS A 114 36.70 -10.36 4.07
CA LYS A 114 36.42 -9.46 2.96
C LYS A 114 35.65 -8.24 3.46
N PRO A 115 35.90 -7.03 2.92
CA PRO A 115 35.14 -5.85 3.29
C PRO A 115 33.67 -6.02 2.89
N PHE A 116 32.77 -5.46 3.70
CA PHE A 116 31.33 -5.42 3.46
C PHE A 116 30.86 -3.97 3.54
N TYR A 117 30.13 -3.53 2.53
CA TYR A 117 29.56 -2.18 2.45
C TYR A 117 28.06 -2.29 2.21
N ALA A 118 27.28 -1.47 2.91
CA ALA A 118 25.84 -1.38 2.75
C ALA A 118 25.45 0.09 2.54
N ALA A 119 24.56 0.34 1.58
CA ALA A 119 23.98 1.66 1.32
C ALA A 119 22.50 1.63 1.66
N TYR A 120 22.06 2.59 2.48
CA TYR A 120 20.66 2.78 2.81
C TYR A 120 20.10 3.95 2.01
N VAL A 121 19.13 3.65 1.16
CA VAL A 121 18.49 4.64 0.29
C VAL A 121 17.04 4.81 0.73
N ASP A 122 16.63 6.04 0.98
CA ASP A 122 15.24 6.40 1.31
C ASP A 122 14.76 7.51 0.38
N LEU A 123 13.50 7.43 -0.05
CA LEU A 123 12.90 8.39 -0.97
C LEU A 123 12.11 9.43 -0.18
N LYS A 124 12.38 10.71 -0.43
CA LYS A 124 11.60 11.80 0.17
C LYS A 124 10.21 11.85 -0.48
N GLN A 125 9.15 11.74 0.33
CA GLN A 125 7.75 11.88 -0.12
C GLN A 125 7.42 10.98 -1.35
N ALA A 126 7.77 9.70 -1.26
CA ALA A 126 7.70 8.76 -2.38
C ALA A 126 6.31 8.63 -3.05
N PHE A 127 5.21 8.81 -2.30
CA PHE A 127 3.85 8.73 -2.85
C PHE A 127 3.39 10.04 -3.51
N ASP A 128 3.88 11.16 -3.00
CA ASP A 128 3.49 12.49 -3.50
C ASP A 128 4.30 12.87 -4.76
N SER A 129 5.50 12.29 -4.91
CA SER A 129 6.47 12.61 -5.98
C SER A 129 6.36 11.69 -7.20
N VAL A 130 5.26 10.95 -7.33
CA VAL A 130 5.05 10.00 -8.43
C VAL A 130 4.73 10.75 -9.73
N ASP A 131 5.49 10.49 -10.78
CA ASP A 131 5.23 11.01 -12.13
C ASP A 131 4.03 10.31 -12.75
N ARG A 132 2.90 11.02 -12.87
CA ARG A 132 1.63 10.47 -13.34
C ARG A 132 1.63 10.18 -14.85
N PRO A 133 2.17 11.04 -15.73
CA PRO A 133 2.38 10.72 -17.14
C PRO A 133 3.21 9.47 -17.43
N ALA A 134 4.15 9.12 -16.54
CA ALA A 134 5.03 7.96 -16.73
C ALA A 134 4.44 6.61 -16.26
N LEU A 135 3.24 6.64 -15.67
CA LEU A 135 2.54 5.49 -15.08
C LEU A 135 1.55 4.86 -16.06
#